data_AF-A0A7V9H0T9-F1
#
_entry.id   AF-A0A7V9H0T9-F1
#
_cell.length_a   1.000
_cell.length_b   1.000
_cell.length_c   1.000
_cell.angle_alpha   90.00
_cell.angle_beta   90.00
_cell.angle_gamma   90.00
#
_symmetry.space_group_name_H-M   'P 1'
#
loop_
_entity.id
_entity.type
_entity.pdbx_description
1 polymer ?
#
loop_
_entity_poly.entity_id
_entity_poly.type
_entity_poly.pdbx_seq_one_letter_code
_entity_poly.pdbx_strand_id
1 'polypeptide(L)'
;MLGAFVNAFRTPDLRRKMLFVLFIVALFRLGSTLPAPGVNVANVQASVQSVEGQSLFSLINLFSGGALLQLTVFALGIMPYITASIILQLLTVVIPRLETLKKEGQAGQTKITQYTRYLTLALAVLQATGIVALARSRQLFGADTGRALLYNEDSIFSFVLIVITMTSGTAIVMWFGELITDRGIGNGMSIMIFTQVVATFPGTLWQIRVAQGWFTFFIVV
;
A
#
# COMPACT_ATOMS: atom_id res chain seq x y z
N MET A 1 7.86 2.50 -31.28
CA MET A 1 7.69 2.74 -29.82
C MET A 1 8.80 2.11 -28.96
N LEU A 2 9.31 0.91 -29.27
CA LEU A 2 10.44 0.30 -28.54
C LEU A 2 11.74 1.13 -28.54
N GLY A 3 12.01 1.90 -29.60
CA GLY A 3 13.19 2.78 -29.67
C GLY A 3 13.19 3.90 -28.62
N ALA A 4 12.02 4.35 -28.15
CA ALA A 4 11.92 5.36 -27.09
C ALA A 4 12.37 4.80 -25.72
N PHE A 5 12.06 3.52 -25.44
CA PHE A 5 12.56 2.84 -24.25
C PHE A 5 14.08 2.65 -24.31
N VAL A 6 14.61 2.20 -25.46
CA VAL A 6 16.06 2.03 -25.64
C VAL A 6 16.81 3.37 -25.52
N ASN A 7 16.24 4.47 -26.04
CA ASN A 7 16.82 5.81 -25.92
C ASN A 7 16.70 6.39 -24.50
N ALA A 8 15.64 6.04 -23.76
CA ALA A 8 15.48 6.41 -22.35
C ALA A 8 16.56 5.75 -21.45
N PHE A 9 16.99 4.52 -21.78
CA PHE A 9 18.11 3.87 -21.10
C PHE A 9 19.49 4.43 -21.50
N ARG A 10 19.57 5.15 -22.62
CA ARG A 10 20.83 5.70 -23.16
C ARG A 10 21.19 7.06 -22.57
N THR A 11 20.20 7.85 -22.14
CA THR A 11 20.46 9.14 -21.49
C THR A 11 20.84 8.93 -20.01
N PRO A 12 22.01 9.40 -19.56
CA PRO A 12 22.52 9.12 -18.22
C PRO A 12 21.64 9.72 -17.10
N ASP A 13 20.95 10.83 -17.38
CA ASP A 13 20.02 11.47 -16.44
C ASP A 13 18.77 10.60 -16.21
N LEU A 14 18.07 10.19 -17.29
CA LEU A 14 16.90 9.32 -17.20
C LEU A 14 17.26 7.97 -16.56
N ARG A 15 18.39 7.36 -16.93
CA ARG A 15 18.84 6.12 -16.32
C ARG A 15 19.02 6.24 -14.81
N ARG A 16 19.61 7.35 -14.33
CA ARG A 16 19.80 7.59 -12.90
C ARG A 16 18.45 7.75 -12.17
N LYS A 17 17.51 8.47 -12.77
CA LYS A 17 16.16 8.63 -12.22
C LYS A 17 15.38 7.31 -12.21
N MET A 18 15.48 6.50 -13.26
CA MET A 18 14.87 5.16 -13.31
C MET A 18 15.43 4.23 -12.23
N LEU A 19 16.76 4.18 -12.08
CA LEU A 19 17.42 3.38 -11.05
C LEU A 19 17.01 3.84 -9.64
N PHE A 20 16.81 5.14 -9.44
CA PHE A 20 16.32 5.68 -8.19
C PHE A 20 14.88 5.21 -7.89
N VAL A 21 13.98 5.27 -8.87
CA VAL A 21 12.61 4.74 -8.70
C VAL A 21 12.63 3.25 -8.40
N LEU A 22 13.41 2.46 -9.15
CA LEU A 22 13.55 1.02 -8.92
C LEU A 22 14.11 0.71 -7.53
N PHE A 23 15.06 1.51 -7.05
CA PHE A 23 15.61 1.38 -5.70
C PHE A 23 14.55 1.63 -4.62
N ILE A 24 13.75 2.68 -4.76
CA ILE A 24 12.65 2.97 -3.82
C ILE A 24 11.60 1.86 -3.86
N VAL A 25 11.24 1.38 -5.05
CA VAL A 25 10.31 0.25 -5.22
C VAL A 25 10.83 -1.02 -4.54
N ALA A 26 12.13 -1.30 -4.65
CA ALA A 26 12.75 -2.43 -3.96
C ALA A 26 12.68 -2.26 -2.43
N LEU A 27 12.99 -1.08 -1.90
CA LEU A 27 12.86 -0.78 -0.47
C LEU A 27 11.41 -0.91 0.02
N PHE A 28 10.47 -0.39 -0.75
CA PHE A 28 9.04 -0.53 -0.48
C PHE A 28 8.64 -2.01 -0.40
N ARG A 29 9.11 -2.84 -1.34
CA ARG A 29 8.81 -4.28 -1.32
C ARG A 29 9.45 -5.01 -0.15
N LEU A 30 10.69 -4.67 0.22
CA LEU A 30 11.32 -5.23 1.42
C LEU A 30 10.49 -4.92 2.68
N GLY A 31 10.03 -3.67 2.84
CA GLY A 31 9.17 -3.34 3.98
C GLY A 31 7.79 -3.98 3.94
N SER A 32 7.24 -4.29 2.76
CA SER A 32 5.99 -5.07 2.64
C SER A 32 6.14 -6.55 3.02
N THR A 33 7.37 -7.06 3.15
CA THR A 33 7.65 -8.42 3.64
C THR A 33 8.03 -8.48 5.12
N LEU A 34 8.28 -7.33 5.75
CA LEU A 34 8.66 -7.25 7.16
C LEU A 34 7.39 -7.26 8.03
N PRO A 35 7.15 -8.31 8.84
CA PRO A 35 5.99 -8.38 9.72
C PRO A 35 6.07 -7.31 10.81
N ALA A 36 4.92 -6.78 11.23
CA ALA A 36 4.89 -5.86 12.37
C ALA A 36 5.26 -6.60 13.67
N PRO A 37 5.87 -5.92 14.65
CA PRO A 37 6.30 -6.56 15.89
C PRO A 37 5.09 -7.09 16.66
N GLY A 38 5.14 -8.34 17.12
CA GLY A 38 4.06 -8.97 17.88
C GLY A 38 3.01 -9.71 17.03
N VAL A 39 3.17 -9.78 15.70
CA VAL A 39 2.31 -10.57 14.81
C VAL A 39 2.80 -12.02 14.72
N ASN A 40 1.89 -12.98 14.83
CA ASN A 40 2.19 -14.39 14.55
C ASN A 40 1.93 -14.70 13.07
N VAL A 41 2.99 -14.64 12.26
CA VAL A 41 2.93 -14.83 10.80
C VAL A 41 2.38 -16.20 10.41
N ALA A 42 2.67 -17.24 11.18
CA ALA A 42 2.20 -18.60 10.90
C ALA A 42 0.68 -18.74 11.07
N ASN A 43 0.13 -18.17 12.15
CA ASN A 43 -1.31 -18.17 12.40
C ASN A 43 -2.06 -17.31 11.39
N VAL A 44 -1.49 -16.15 11.03
CA VAL A 44 -2.05 -15.25 10.02
C VAL A 44 -2.11 -15.94 8.65
N GLN A 45 -1.04 -16.59 8.20
CA GLN A 45 -1.03 -17.32 6.92
C GLN A 45 -2.04 -18.48 6.90
N ALA A 46 -2.16 -19.22 8.01
CA ALA A 46 -3.11 -20.31 8.12
C ALA A 46 -4.58 -19.82 8.13
N SER A 47 -4.84 -18.62 8.63
CA SER A 47 -6.16 -17.97 8.57
C SER A 47 -6.47 -17.41 7.18
N VAL A 48 -5.48 -16.86 6.48
CA VAL A 48 -5.65 -16.38 5.09
C VAL A 48 -6.05 -17.51 4.15
N GLN A 49 -5.39 -18.67 4.24
CA GLN A 49 -5.74 -19.87 3.45
C GLN A 49 -7.18 -20.34 3.68
N SER A 50 -7.72 -20.15 4.89
CA SER A 50 -9.11 -20.50 5.19
C SER A 50 -10.15 -19.53 4.60
N VAL A 51 -9.71 -18.36 4.13
CA VAL A 51 -10.56 -17.24 3.68
C VAL A 51 -10.40 -16.96 2.17
N GLU A 52 -9.53 -17.69 1.47
CA GLU A 52 -9.20 -17.53 0.04
C GLU A 52 -10.40 -17.53 -0.94
N GLY A 53 -11.62 -17.86 -0.48
CA GLY A 53 -12.86 -17.78 -1.26
C GLY A 53 -13.63 -16.44 -1.18
N GLN A 54 -13.24 -15.49 -0.31
CA GLN A 54 -13.97 -14.22 -0.16
C GLN A 54 -13.45 -13.13 -1.11
N SER A 55 -14.25 -12.81 -2.13
CA SER A 55 -13.97 -11.82 -3.19
C SER A 55 -13.49 -10.46 -2.66
N LEU A 56 -14.06 -9.97 -1.56
CA LEU A 56 -13.71 -8.64 -1.01
C LEU A 56 -12.28 -8.59 -0.45
N PHE A 57 -11.85 -9.63 0.27
CA PHE A 57 -10.50 -9.70 0.83
C PHE A 57 -9.44 -9.84 -0.25
N SER A 58 -9.75 -10.54 -1.35
CA SER A 58 -8.86 -10.64 -2.51
C SER A 58 -8.64 -9.28 -3.18
N LEU A 59 -9.70 -8.47 -3.33
CA LEU A 59 -9.58 -7.11 -3.85
C LEU A 59 -8.71 -6.22 -2.93
N ILE A 60 -8.96 -6.24 -1.62
CA ILE A 60 -8.16 -5.48 -0.65
C ILE A 60 -6.69 -5.90 -0.70
N ASN A 61 -6.43 -7.21 -0.84
CA ASN A 61 -5.08 -7.74 -0.95
C ASN A 61 -4.37 -7.26 -2.22
N LEU A 62 -5.09 -7.16 -3.34
CA LEU A 62 -4.59 -6.66 -4.61
C LEU A 62 -4.15 -5.20 -4.50
N PHE A 63 -4.95 -4.37 -3.83
CA PHE A 63 -4.64 -2.95 -3.59
C PHE A 63 -3.62 -2.70 -2.48
N SER A 64 -3.33 -3.70 -1.65
CA SER A 64 -2.29 -3.68 -0.61
C SER A 64 -1.00 -4.39 -1.05
N GLY A 65 -1.00 -5.05 -2.21
CA GLY A 65 0.15 -5.78 -2.74
C GLY A 65 0.58 -7.00 -1.91
N GLY A 66 -0.32 -7.58 -1.10
CA GLY A 66 0.01 -8.68 -0.16
C GLY A 66 0.18 -8.25 1.30
N ALA A 67 0.37 -6.95 1.57
CA ALA A 67 0.91 -6.48 2.84
C ALA A 67 -0.09 -6.54 4.01
N LEU A 68 -1.39 -6.34 3.73
CA LEU A 68 -2.47 -6.34 4.73
C LEU A 68 -2.74 -7.74 5.27
N LEU A 69 -2.72 -8.76 4.41
CA LEU A 69 -2.93 -10.15 4.81
C LEU A 69 -1.80 -10.68 5.70
N GLN A 70 -0.64 -10.03 5.72
CA GLN A 70 0.52 -10.43 6.52
C GLN A 70 0.77 -9.52 7.74
N LEU A 71 -0.10 -8.52 7.98
CA LEU A 71 0.06 -7.52 9.05
C LEU A 71 1.50 -6.98 9.12
N THR A 72 2.01 -6.53 7.98
CA THR A 72 3.37 -6.00 7.84
C THR A 72 3.48 -4.54 8.28
N VAL A 73 4.72 -4.03 8.40
CA VAL A 73 4.99 -2.61 8.69
C VAL A 73 4.30 -1.69 7.68
N PHE A 74 4.17 -2.13 6.43
CA PHE A 74 3.47 -1.42 5.36
C PHE A 74 2.08 -2.00 5.04
N ALA A 75 1.40 -2.63 6.00
CA ALA A 75 0.09 -3.26 5.79
C ALA A 75 -0.98 -2.32 5.18
N LEU A 76 -1.00 -1.06 5.61
CA LEU A 76 -1.89 -0.03 5.05
C LEU A 76 -1.45 0.43 3.64
N GLY A 77 -0.17 0.22 3.31
CA GLY A 77 0.42 0.61 2.05
C GLY A 77 0.23 2.10 1.76
N ILE A 78 -0.27 2.39 0.57
CA ILE A 78 -0.51 3.76 0.09
C ILE A 78 -1.99 4.16 0.18
N MET A 79 -2.85 3.25 0.65
CA MET A 79 -4.31 3.45 0.68
C MET A 79 -4.76 4.64 1.52
N PRO A 80 -4.23 4.88 2.75
CA PRO A 80 -4.63 6.05 3.53
C PRO A 80 -4.42 7.37 2.79
N TYR A 81 -3.35 7.44 1.99
CA TYR A 81 -3.06 8.62 1.16
C TYR A 81 -4.03 8.73 -0.02
N ILE A 82 -4.29 7.63 -0.72
CA ILE A 82 -5.26 7.62 -1.82
C ILE A 82 -6.60 8.14 -1.32
N THR A 83 -7.09 7.58 -0.21
CA THR A 83 -8.34 7.98 0.42
C THR A 83 -8.32 9.45 0.81
N ALA A 84 -7.27 9.94 1.46
CA ALA A 84 -7.13 11.36 1.82
C ALA A 84 -7.16 12.28 0.59
N SER A 85 -6.47 11.90 -0.49
CA SER A 85 -6.41 12.69 -1.72
C SER A 85 -7.76 12.77 -2.42
N ILE A 86 -8.53 11.67 -2.44
CA ILE A 86 -9.89 11.62 -3.00
C ILE A 86 -10.82 12.48 -2.13
N ILE A 87 -10.73 12.37 -0.81
CA ILE A 87 -11.54 13.19 0.11
C ILE A 87 -11.29 14.67 -0.14
N LEU A 88 -10.03 15.12 -0.23
CA LEU A 88 -9.75 16.53 -0.51
C LEU A 88 -10.16 16.94 -1.92
N GLN A 89 -10.01 16.08 -2.93
CA GLN A 89 -10.52 16.36 -4.28
C GLN A 89 -12.03 16.58 -4.28
N LEU A 90 -12.79 15.75 -3.57
CA LEU A 90 -14.24 15.92 -3.42
C LEU A 90 -14.57 17.17 -2.61
N LEU A 91 -13.86 17.43 -1.50
CA LEU A 91 -14.06 18.64 -0.69
C LEU A 91 -13.74 19.92 -1.44
N THR A 92 -12.85 19.89 -2.45
CA THR A 92 -12.60 21.09 -3.29
C THR A 92 -13.82 21.51 -4.12
N VAL A 93 -14.75 20.59 -4.38
CA VAL A 93 -16.00 20.89 -5.11
C VAL A 93 -17.08 21.43 -4.15
N VAL A 94 -17.06 20.97 -2.89
CA VAL A 94 -18.07 21.33 -1.89
C VAL A 94 -17.70 22.60 -1.12
N ILE A 95 -16.41 22.82 -0.87
CA ILE A 95 -15.90 23.94 -0.06
C ILE A 95 -15.27 25.00 -0.98
N PRO A 96 -15.89 26.18 -1.14
CA PRO A 96 -15.42 27.22 -2.07
C PRO A 96 -14.02 27.75 -1.73
N ARG A 97 -13.61 27.72 -0.45
CA ARG A 97 -12.23 28.09 -0.04
C ARG A 97 -11.16 27.14 -0.56
N LEU A 98 -11.47 25.85 -0.66
CA LEU A 98 -10.54 24.87 -1.25
C LEU A 98 -10.50 25.01 -2.77
N GLU A 99 -11.62 25.40 -3.38
CA GLU A 99 -11.68 25.72 -4.81
C GLU A 99 -10.84 26.95 -5.15
N THR A 100 -10.91 28.02 -4.34
CA THR A 100 -10.07 29.22 -4.54
C THR A 100 -8.58 28.89 -4.40
N LEU A 101 -8.21 28.09 -3.39
CA LEU A 101 -6.84 27.58 -3.25
C LEU A 101 -6.41 26.79 -4.51
N LYS A 102 -7.28 25.93 -5.05
CA LYS A 102 -6.96 25.22 -6.30
C LYS A 102 -6.77 26.17 -7.50
N LYS A 103 -7.49 27.30 -7.54
CA LYS A 103 -7.38 28.34 -8.57
C LYS A 103 -6.15 29.25 -8.41
N GLU A 104 -5.54 29.32 -7.22
CA GLU A 104 -4.28 30.04 -6.96
C GLU A 104 -3.04 29.40 -7.63
N GLY A 105 -3.21 28.28 -8.35
CA GLY A 105 -2.13 27.63 -9.10
C GLY A 105 -1.19 26.83 -8.18
N GLN A 106 0.12 26.99 -8.38
CA GLN A 106 1.13 26.11 -7.76
C GLN A 106 1.25 26.29 -6.24
N ALA A 107 1.08 27.50 -5.74
CA ALA A 107 1.09 27.79 -4.31
C ALA A 107 -0.08 27.11 -3.58
N GLY A 108 -1.28 27.18 -4.16
CA GLY A 108 -2.47 26.57 -3.57
C GLY A 108 -2.50 25.04 -3.69
N GLN A 109 -1.98 24.48 -4.80
CA GLN A 109 -1.75 23.03 -4.91
C GLN A 109 -0.82 22.51 -3.82
N THR A 110 0.24 23.26 -3.48
CA THR A 110 1.16 22.88 -2.41
C THR A 110 0.46 22.84 -1.04
N LYS A 111 -0.45 23.79 -0.76
CA LYS A 111 -1.27 23.77 0.46
C LYS A 111 -2.26 22.61 0.48
N ILE A 112 -2.89 22.29 -0.64
CA ILE A 112 -3.77 21.13 -0.75
C ILE A 112 -2.98 19.85 -0.45
N THR A 113 -1.77 19.70 -1.01
CA THR A 113 -0.89 18.55 -0.70
C THR A 113 -0.53 18.49 0.78
N GLN A 114 -0.24 19.62 1.44
CA GLN A 114 0.00 19.64 2.89
C GLN A 114 -1.22 19.15 3.68
N TYR A 115 -2.44 19.59 3.32
CA TYR A 115 -3.66 19.07 3.94
C TYR A 115 -3.84 17.57 3.67
N THR A 116 -3.52 17.09 2.46
CA THR A 116 -3.56 15.66 2.14
C THR A 116 -2.64 14.88 3.08
N ARG A 117 -1.42 15.37 3.34
CA ARG A 117 -0.46 14.72 4.25
C ARG A 117 -1.01 14.60 5.67
N TYR A 118 -1.56 15.68 6.22
CA TYR A 118 -2.14 15.66 7.57
C TYR A 118 -3.34 14.72 7.65
N LEU A 119 -4.23 14.77 6.67
CA LEU A 119 -5.39 13.88 6.60
C LEU A 119 -4.96 12.42 6.44
N THR A 120 -3.93 12.16 5.63
CA THR A 120 -3.35 10.82 5.46
C THR A 120 -2.86 10.26 6.78
N LEU A 121 -2.12 11.04 7.56
CA LEU A 121 -1.62 10.60 8.86
C LEU A 121 -2.75 10.31 9.84
N ALA A 122 -3.78 11.17 9.89
CA ALA A 122 -4.96 10.95 10.72
C ALA A 122 -5.72 9.67 10.32
N LEU A 123 -5.93 9.47 9.03
CA LEU A 123 -6.56 8.26 8.50
C LEU A 123 -5.70 7.01 8.73
N ALA A 124 -4.38 7.12 8.63
CA ALA A 124 -3.46 6.01 8.88
C ALA A 124 -3.56 5.56 10.35
N VAL A 125 -3.60 6.49 11.31
CA VAL A 125 -3.78 6.16 12.72
C VAL A 125 -5.13 5.48 12.96
N LEU A 126 -6.21 6.03 12.40
CA LEU A 126 -7.56 5.48 12.54
C LEU A 126 -7.64 4.07 11.94
N GLN A 127 -7.18 3.89 10.70
CA GLN A 127 -7.21 2.60 10.00
C GLN A 127 -6.28 1.59 10.67
N ALA A 128 -5.08 1.99 11.11
CA ALA A 128 -4.16 1.12 11.86
C ALA A 128 -4.83 0.62 13.15
N THR A 129 -5.43 1.54 13.92
CA THR A 129 -6.14 1.22 15.16
C THR A 129 -7.29 0.23 14.89
N GLY A 130 -8.08 0.47 13.84
CA GLY A 130 -9.17 -0.42 13.43
C GLY A 130 -8.68 -1.82 13.04
N ILE A 131 -7.65 -1.90 12.19
CA ILE A 131 -7.07 -3.19 11.75
C ILE A 131 -6.49 -3.96 12.94
N VAL A 132 -5.75 -3.30 13.82
CA VAL A 132 -5.15 -3.96 14.99
C VAL A 132 -6.22 -4.38 16.00
N ALA A 133 -7.28 -3.59 16.17
CA ALA A 133 -8.42 -3.96 17.03
C ALA A 133 -9.16 -5.19 16.48
N LEU A 134 -9.39 -5.25 15.17
CA LEU A 134 -10.01 -6.41 14.50
C LEU A 134 -9.09 -7.64 14.52
N ALA A 135 -7.77 -7.44 14.43
CA ALA A 135 -6.79 -8.50 14.59
C ALA A 135 -6.78 -9.06 16.02
N ARG A 136 -6.92 -8.19 17.03
CA ARG A 136 -7.05 -8.58 18.44
C ARG A 136 -8.35 -9.32 18.72
N SER A 137 -9.47 -8.91 18.12
CA SER A 137 -10.75 -9.61 18.27
C SER A 137 -10.86 -10.87 17.40
N ARG A 138 -9.79 -11.25 16.67
CA ARG A 138 -9.72 -12.40 15.75
C ARG A 138 -10.72 -12.36 14.60
N GLN A 139 -11.35 -11.20 14.37
CA GLN A 139 -12.37 -10.96 13.36
C GLN A 139 -11.84 -10.28 12.09
N LEU A 140 -10.52 -10.09 12.00
CA LEU A 140 -9.88 -9.42 10.85
C LEU A 140 -10.30 -10.01 9.49
N PHE A 141 -10.63 -11.31 9.43
CA PHE A 141 -11.03 -12.01 8.22
C PHE A 141 -12.54 -12.32 8.13
N GLY A 142 -13.38 -11.63 8.91
CA GLY A 142 -14.85 -11.78 8.87
C GLY A 142 -15.40 -13.02 9.58
N ALA A 143 -14.55 -13.88 10.14
CA ALA A 143 -14.90 -15.00 11.01
C ALA A 143 -13.89 -15.12 12.15
N ASP A 144 -14.32 -15.60 13.32
CA ASP A 144 -13.39 -15.93 14.41
C ASP A 144 -12.50 -17.08 13.95
N THR A 145 -11.24 -16.75 13.69
CA THR A 145 -10.25 -17.72 13.22
C THR A 145 -9.80 -18.70 14.32
N GLY A 146 -10.23 -18.50 15.58
CA GLY A 146 -9.88 -19.34 16.73
C GLY A 146 -8.39 -19.32 17.08
N ARG A 147 -7.59 -18.55 16.35
CA ARG A 147 -6.13 -18.48 16.46
C ARG A 147 -5.72 -17.08 16.87
N ALA A 148 -4.75 -17.01 17.77
CA ALA A 148 -4.19 -15.74 18.16
C ALA A 148 -3.32 -15.18 17.03
N LEU A 149 -3.79 -14.09 16.39
CA LEU A 149 -3.07 -13.42 15.31
C LEU A 149 -1.91 -12.58 15.85
N LEU A 150 -1.97 -12.22 17.14
CA LEU A 150 -0.91 -11.53 17.87
C LEU A 150 -0.38 -12.40 19.00
N TYR A 151 0.92 -12.30 19.29
CA TYR A 151 1.55 -13.05 20.40
C TYR A 151 1.07 -12.60 21.78
N ASN A 152 0.73 -11.32 21.94
CA ASN A 152 0.27 -10.72 23.20
C ASN A 152 -1.03 -9.94 22.99
N GLU A 153 -2.14 -10.65 22.78
CA GLU A 153 -3.45 -10.05 22.48
C GLU A 153 -3.94 -9.07 23.57
N ASP A 154 -3.56 -9.29 24.83
CA ASP A 154 -4.05 -8.49 25.96
C ASP A 154 -3.17 -7.28 26.33
N SER A 155 -1.99 -7.15 25.73
CA SER A 155 -1.07 -6.07 26.07
C SER A 155 -1.39 -4.79 25.31
N ILE A 156 -1.84 -3.76 26.03
CA ILE A 156 -2.01 -2.39 25.50
C ILE A 156 -0.70 -1.88 24.89
N PHE A 157 0.45 -2.27 25.43
CA PHE A 157 1.76 -1.90 24.90
C PHE A 157 2.00 -2.48 23.50
N SER A 158 1.70 -3.77 23.29
CA SER A 158 1.81 -4.40 21.96
C SER A 158 0.87 -3.76 20.94
N PHE A 159 -0.35 -3.42 21.39
CA PHE A 159 -1.34 -2.74 20.55
C PHE A 159 -0.81 -1.37 20.05
N VAL A 160 -0.38 -0.51 20.98
CA VAL A 160 0.12 0.83 20.65
C VAL A 160 1.37 0.74 19.77
N LEU A 161 2.25 -0.22 20.03
CA LEU A 161 3.48 -0.42 19.26
C LEU A 161 3.17 -0.79 17.81
N ILE A 162 2.22 -1.69 17.56
CA ILE A 162 1.82 -2.05 16.19
C ILE A 162 1.16 -0.86 15.48
N VAL A 163 0.27 -0.14 16.16
CA VAL A 163 -0.40 1.05 15.58
C VAL A 163 0.63 2.10 15.18
N ILE A 164 1.60 2.41 16.04
CA ILE A 164 2.68 3.35 15.74
C ILE A 164 3.52 2.82 14.58
N THR A 165 3.90 1.54 14.59
CA THR A 165 4.72 0.94 13.53
C THR A 165 4.04 1.02 12.16
N MET A 166 2.76 0.67 12.07
CA MET A 166 1.98 0.73 10.83
C MET A 166 1.75 2.18 10.36
N THR A 167 1.52 3.10 11.31
CA THR A 167 1.36 4.53 11.00
C THR A 167 2.67 5.12 10.47
N SER A 168 3.79 4.87 11.16
CA SER A 168 5.12 5.26 10.72
C SER A 168 5.47 4.65 9.37
N GLY A 169 5.11 3.37 9.15
CA GLY A 169 5.28 2.71 7.87
C GLY A 169 4.54 3.43 6.74
N THR A 170 3.28 3.80 6.95
CA THR A 170 2.48 4.58 5.99
C THR A 170 3.11 5.95 5.71
N ALA A 171 3.62 6.64 6.73
CA ALA A 171 4.29 7.93 6.55
C ALA A 171 5.56 7.80 5.69
N ILE A 172 6.33 6.72 5.86
CA ILE A 172 7.50 6.42 5.01
C ILE A 172 7.07 6.12 3.57
N VAL A 173 5.99 5.36 3.37
CA VAL A 173 5.46 5.05 2.03
C VAL A 173 5.01 6.31 1.30
N MET A 174 4.30 7.21 2.00
CA MET A 174 3.93 8.51 1.47
C MET A 174 5.18 9.31 1.08
N TRP A 175 6.17 9.37 1.98
CA TRP A 175 7.42 10.06 1.71
C TRP A 175 8.17 9.49 0.49
N PHE A 176 8.18 8.17 0.31
CA PHE A 176 8.74 7.52 -0.89
C PHE A 176 8.05 7.96 -2.19
N GLY A 177 6.72 8.04 -2.19
CA GLY A 177 5.99 8.50 -3.37
C GLY A 177 6.26 9.97 -3.71
N GLU A 178 6.45 10.82 -2.72
CA GLU A 178 6.87 12.21 -2.93
C GLU A 178 8.30 12.29 -3.45
N LEU A 179 9.21 11.49 -2.88
CA LEU A 179 10.60 11.44 -3.29
C LEU A 179 10.77 10.96 -4.74
N ILE A 180 9.95 10.00 -5.18
CA ILE A 180 9.88 9.58 -6.58
C ILE A 180 9.35 10.72 -7.47
N THR A 181 8.39 11.52 -7.00
CA THR A 181 7.85 12.64 -7.78
C THR A 181 8.89 13.75 -7.95
N ASP A 182 9.68 14.04 -6.91
CA ASP A 182 10.69 15.11 -6.94
C ASP A 182 11.96 14.72 -7.69
N ARG A 183 12.46 13.49 -7.50
CA ARG A 183 13.77 13.05 -8.00
C ARG A 183 13.69 11.96 -9.07
N GLY A 184 12.56 11.29 -9.19
CA GLY A 184 12.33 10.19 -10.12
C GLY A 184 11.74 10.65 -11.45
N ILE A 185 10.94 9.77 -12.03
CA ILE A 185 10.27 9.99 -13.31
C ILE A 185 8.77 9.82 -13.08
N GLY A 186 7.96 10.75 -13.59
CA GLY A 186 6.50 10.67 -13.51
C GLY A 186 5.93 11.00 -12.13
N ASN A 187 4.73 10.51 -11.85
CA ASN A 187 4.07 10.70 -10.55
C ASN A 187 4.39 9.51 -9.64
N GLY A 188 5.09 9.76 -8.55
CA GLY A 188 5.53 8.71 -7.65
C GLY A 188 4.40 7.96 -6.96
N MET A 189 3.27 8.63 -6.66
CA MET A 189 2.10 7.96 -6.09
C MET A 189 1.51 6.97 -7.09
N SER A 190 1.39 7.37 -8.37
CA SER A 190 0.90 6.46 -9.42
C SER A 190 1.83 5.28 -9.64
N ILE A 191 3.16 5.48 -9.59
CA ILE A 191 4.15 4.41 -9.73
C ILE A 191 4.08 3.43 -8.56
N MET A 192 3.87 3.92 -7.34
CA MET A 192 3.73 3.06 -6.17
C MET A 192 2.45 2.21 -6.24
N ILE A 193 1.32 2.78 -6.71
CA ILE A 193 0.08 2.03 -6.96
C ILE A 193 0.31 0.96 -8.03
N PHE A 194 0.90 1.35 -9.16
CA PHE A 194 1.22 0.42 -10.24
C PHE A 194 2.09 -0.74 -9.75
N THR A 195 3.10 -0.43 -8.94
CA THR A 195 3.99 -1.43 -8.34
C THR A 195 3.23 -2.41 -7.45
N GLN A 196 2.28 -1.94 -6.62
CA GLN A 196 1.48 -2.82 -5.76
C GLN A 196 0.58 -3.77 -6.54
N VAL A 197 -0.04 -3.27 -7.60
CA VAL A 197 -0.90 -4.09 -8.45
C VAL A 197 -0.07 -5.14 -9.18
N VAL A 198 0.97 -4.72 -9.91
CA VAL A 198 1.86 -5.62 -10.68
C VAL A 198 2.56 -6.63 -9.78
N ALA A 199 2.86 -6.27 -8.53
CA ALA A 199 3.44 -7.17 -7.53
C ALA A 199 2.60 -8.43 -7.25
N THR A 200 1.29 -8.41 -7.48
CA THR A 200 0.41 -9.56 -7.25
C THR A 200 0.27 -10.48 -8.45
N PHE A 201 0.56 -9.98 -9.66
CA PHE A 201 0.43 -10.73 -10.92
C PHE A 201 1.28 -12.02 -10.94
N PRO A 202 2.57 -12.01 -10.51
CA PRO A 202 3.36 -13.24 -10.50
C PRO A 202 2.75 -14.36 -9.64
N GLY A 203 2.15 -13.99 -8.50
CA GLY A 203 1.52 -14.94 -7.59
C GLY A 203 0.24 -15.54 -8.17
N THR A 204 -0.62 -14.72 -8.77
CA THR A 204 -1.86 -15.18 -9.40
C THR A 204 -1.58 -16.02 -10.65
N LEU A 205 -0.61 -15.63 -11.47
CA LEU A 205 -0.16 -16.43 -12.62
C LEU A 205 0.41 -17.79 -12.21
N TRP A 206 1.16 -17.84 -11.10
CA TRP A 206 1.64 -19.10 -10.54
C TRP A 206 0.50 -20.00 -10.06
N GLN A 207 -0.52 -19.43 -9.41
CA GLN A 207 -1.71 -20.16 -9.00
C GLN A 207 -2.47 -20.74 -10.19
N ILE A 208 -2.62 -19.98 -11.29
CA ILE A 208 -3.23 -20.45 -12.53
C ILE A 208 -2.45 -21.63 -13.12
N ARG A 209 -1.11 -21.54 -13.14
CA ARG A 209 -0.25 -22.65 -13.57
C ARG A 209 -0.48 -23.92 -12.76
N VAL A 210 -0.62 -23.81 -11.44
CA VAL A 210 -0.84 -24.96 -10.54
C VAL A 210 -2.26 -25.52 -10.69
N ALA A 211 -3.27 -24.66 -10.89
CA ALA A 211 -4.68 -25.06 -10.93
C ALA A 211 -5.16 -25.56 -12.30
N GLN A 212 -4.68 -25.00 -13.41
CA GLN A 212 -5.19 -25.29 -14.76
C GLN A 212 -4.11 -25.81 -15.75
N GLY A 213 -2.86 -25.95 -15.30
CA GLY A 213 -1.78 -26.52 -16.10
C GLY A 213 -1.12 -25.51 -17.06
N TRP A 214 -0.10 -25.99 -17.79
CA TRP A 214 0.74 -25.16 -18.64
C TRP A 214 0.01 -24.53 -19.84
N PHE A 215 -1.07 -25.16 -20.32
CA PHE A 215 -1.75 -24.71 -21.54
C PHE A 215 -2.50 -23.38 -21.33
N THR A 216 -3.21 -23.23 -20.22
CA THR A 216 -3.92 -21.98 -19.89
C THR A 216 -2.98 -20.87 -19.46
N PHE A 217 -1.82 -21.21 -18.89
CA PHE A 217 -0.77 -20.25 -18.55
C PHE A 217 -0.22 -19.54 -19.80
N PHE A 218 0.03 -20.27 -20.89
CA PHE A 218 0.52 -19.69 -22.15
C PHE A 218 -0.53 -18.91 -22.95
N ILE A 219 -1.83 -19.12 -22.68
CA ILE A 219 -2.92 -18.37 -23.32
C ILE A 219 -3.18 -17.03 -22.61
N VAL A 220 -2.93 -16.97 -21.30
CA VAL A 220 -3.20 -15.79 -20.46
C VAL A 220 -2.01 -14.82 -20.41
N VAL A 221 -0.77 -15.32 -20.51
CA VAL A 221 0.47 -14.52 -20.54
C VAL A 221 0.77 -14.03 -21.96
#